data_AF-A0A1C6QGH0-F1
#
_entry.id   AF-A0A1C6QGH0-F1
#
_cell.length_a   1.000
_cell.length_b   1.000
_cell.length_c   1.000
_cell.angle_alpha   90.00
_cell.angle_beta   90.00
_cell.angle_gamma   90.00
#
_symmetry.space_group_name_H-M   'P 1'
#
loop_
_entity.id
_entity.type
_entity.pdbx_description
1 polymer ?
#
loop_
_entity_poly.entity_id
_entity_poly.type
_entity_poly.pdbx_seq_one_letter_code
_entity_poly.pdbx_strand_id
1 'polypeptide(L)'
;MFHHEPLDARQAGQRRYVDPLLYVFWAQNQAGQPVLFLLAQLKTVACRDYRDVEQTSLCLGKTVYAFNRGINTMSLVSIICSDAFNFTEHIDAIHTNCLLIHIQLNPKPAHTDYAAYRTRLCSVGTNSHVELLCLNWAKNIQEAKGTGKYSDWNNIAGSAWYAPPGKFSADDGLIDSLHRGGLYYCLLAQRWHSFFLNYEGQIIQLQKQKLLFHGEQALAPKNFVAVEDRWSWNPGSNSWDPGAVANDGFADALTDYHAIAEHLELASQASPLAVERAIEILMGPRGNPASWYTVKELDAVHLDKDEESIRRVTVHQDPDLTRPGSAYRFQRLQRAHDAIRLAESDVPWPPPVRDLADGFKLSWKHKSPHHNVEPNAGGRGPASLVYLSDQANNSVVESTHQKLSKAIITHAINEACEAGKSGEELSDAVVRAQDRLCVVFRRDNRYGARGPEGTNLIDTPASASPVDFSEDRS
;
A
#
# COMPACT_ATOMS: atom_id res chain seq x y z
N MET A 1 25.04 -12.69 32.44
CA MET A 1 24.35 -13.91 32.88
C MET A 1 23.56 -14.46 31.70
N PHE A 2 23.66 -15.76 31.44
CA PHE A 2 22.95 -16.42 30.34
C PHE A 2 21.90 -17.37 30.95
N HIS A 3 20.65 -17.21 30.54
CA HIS A 3 19.53 -18.02 31.00
C HIS A 3 18.82 -18.64 29.80
N HIS A 4 18.47 -19.90 29.93
CA HIS A 4 17.70 -20.64 28.95
C HIS A 4 16.90 -21.71 29.70
N GLU A 5 15.78 -22.15 29.13
CA GLU A 5 15.06 -23.29 29.69
C GLU A 5 15.90 -24.58 29.55
N PRO A 6 15.76 -25.54 30.48
CA PRO A 6 16.46 -26.81 30.35
C PRO A 6 15.92 -27.60 29.15
N LEU A 7 16.84 -28.08 28.30
CA LEU A 7 16.48 -28.99 27.22
C LEU A 7 16.07 -30.35 27.78
N ASP A 8 15.02 -30.92 27.19
CA ASP A 8 14.63 -32.30 27.50
C ASP A 8 15.77 -33.25 27.14
N ALA A 9 16.20 -34.08 28.10
CA ALA A 9 17.36 -34.94 27.92
C ALA A 9 17.20 -35.96 26.79
N ARG A 10 15.95 -36.39 26.49
CA ARG A 10 15.68 -37.30 25.37
C ARG A 10 15.83 -36.55 24.05
N GLN A 11 15.33 -35.32 23.96
CA GLN A 11 15.56 -34.46 22.79
C GLN A 11 17.05 -34.21 22.57
N ALA A 12 17.78 -33.81 23.61
CA ALA A 12 19.21 -33.52 23.53
C ALA A 12 20.05 -34.75 23.10
N GLY A 13 19.58 -35.97 23.39
CA GLY A 13 20.23 -37.21 22.95
C GLY A 13 19.91 -37.63 21.50
N GLN A 14 18.86 -37.09 20.88
CA GLN A 14 18.36 -37.52 19.56
C GLN A 14 18.46 -36.44 18.48
N ARG A 15 18.34 -35.18 18.88
CA ARG A 15 18.25 -34.01 18.01
C ARG A 15 19.58 -33.25 17.99
N ARG A 16 19.80 -32.44 16.96
CA ARG A 16 21.14 -31.93 16.60
C ARG A 16 21.33 -30.43 16.76
N TYR A 17 20.26 -29.64 16.82
CA TYR A 17 20.37 -28.19 16.92
C TYR A 17 19.20 -27.55 17.66
N VAL A 18 19.34 -26.26 17.95
CA VAL A 18 18.32 -25.38 18.54
C VAL A 18 18.09 -24.18 17.63
N ASP A 19 16.90 -23.58 17.72
CA ASP A 19 16.53 -22.34 17.02
C ASP A 19 16.13 -21.30 18.08
N PRO A 20 17.08 -20.47 18.55
CA PRO A 20 16.85 -19.55 19.66
C PRO A 20 16.56 -18.12 19.22
N LEU A 21 15.64 -17.47 19.94
CA LEU A 21 15.58 -16.02 20.07
C LEU A 21 16.33 -15.60 21.34
N LEU A 22 17.22 -14.61 21.24
CA LEU A 22 17.96 -14.06 22.36
C LEU A 22 17.46 -12.66 22.72
N TYR A 23 16.93 -12.50 23.93
CA TYR A 23 16.70 -11.19 24.53
C TYR A 23 17.98 -10.74 25.25
N VAL A 24 18.46 -9.54 24.93
CA VAL A 24 19.67 -8.97 25.52
C VAL A 24 19.29 -7.66 26.21
N PHE A 25 19.51 -7.57 27.51
CA PHE A 25 19.18 -6.39 28.30
C PHE A 25 20.09 -6.22 29.51
N TRP A 26 20.20 -4.98 29.99
CA TRP A 26 20.86 -4.68 31.25
C TRP A 26 19.88 -4.89 32.41
N ALA A 27 20.30 -5.61 33.44
CA ALA A 27 19.58 -5.80 34.69
C ALA A 27 20.41 -5.33 35.89
N GLN A 28 19.81 -5.25 37.07
CA GLN A 28 20.54 -5.00 38.33
C GLN A 28 20.66 -6.30 39.12
N ASN A 29 21.86 -6.60 39.63
CA ASN A 29 22.03 -7.68 40.59
C ASN A 29 21.54 -7.26 41.99
N GLN A 30 21.62 -8.16 42.97
CA GLN A 30 21.21 -7.88 44.35
C GLN A 30 21.98 -6.72 45.00
N ALA A 31 23.18 -6.40 44.51
CA ALA A 31 24.00 -5.27 44.96
C ALA A 31 23.74 -3.97 44.15
N GLY A 32 22.74 -3.95 43.27
CA GLY A 32 22.39 -2.81 42.43
C GLY A 32 23.33 -2.56 41.23
N GLN A 33 24.31 -3.43 40.99
CA GLN A 33 25.26 -3.26 39.89
C GLN A 33 24.65 -3.71 38.55
N PRO A 34 24.94 -2.99 37.45
CA PRO A 34 24.46 -3.37 36.12
C PRO A 34 25.11 -4.68 35.67
N VAL A 35 24.30 -5.62 35.22
CA VAL A 35 24.74 -6.91 34.67
C VAL A 35 24.06 -7.12 33.32
N LEU A 36 24.84 -7.47 32.30
CA LEU A 36 24.30 -7.88 31.01
C LEU A 36 23.62 -9.25 31.15
N PHE A 37 22.33 -9.29 30.84
CA PHE A 37 21.50 -10.49 30.92
C PHE A 37 21.09 -10.92 29.52
N LEU A 38 21.22 -12.22 29.25
CA LEU A 38 20.83 -12.86 28.01
C LEU A 38 19.81 -13.95 28.33
N LEU A 39 18.60 -13.84 27.81
CA LEU A 39 17.55 -14.85 27.93
C LEU A 39 17.32 -15.51 26.56
N ALA A 40 17.51 -16.83 26.47
CA ALA A 40 17.21 -17.60 25.29
C ALA A 40 15.81 -18.21 25.38
N GLN A 41 14.97 -17.90 24.40
CA GLN A 41 13.72 -18.58 24.09
C GLN A 41 13.98 -19.55 22.96
N LEU A 42 13.64 -20.83 23.15
CA LEU A 42 13.76 -21.83 22.09
C LEU A 42 12.44 -21.95 21.34
N LYS A 43 12.51 -22.12 20.03
CA LYS A 43 11.34 -22.36 19.18
C LYS A 43 10.52 -23.54 19.70
N THR A 44 9.22 -23.34 19.85
CA THR A 44 8.30 -24.29 20.51
C THR A 44 7.58 -25.21 19.52
N VAL A 45 7.48 -24.80 18.26
CA VAL A 45 6.83 -25.58 17.21
C VAL A 45 7.78 -25.78 16.03
N ALA A 46 8.05 -27.03 15.66
CA ALA A 46 8.82 -27.36 14.46
C ALA A 46 7.99 -27.07 13.19
N CYS A 47 8.61 -26.43 12.21
CA CYS A 47 8.05 -26.28 10.87
C CYS A 47 8.29 -27.55 10.05
N ARG A 48 7.40 -27.83 9.10
CA ARG A 48 7.67 -28.87 8.10
C ARG A 48 8.43 -28.27 6.94
N ASP A 49 9.63 -28.76 6.69
CA ASP A 49 10.41 -28.46 5.48
C ASP A 49 10.48 -29.68 4.55
N TYR A 50 10.97 -29.50 3.33
CA TYR A 50 10.99 -30.57 2.31
C TYR A 50 11.86 -31.80 2.67
N ARG A 51 12.71 -31.68 3.70
CA ARG A 51 13.56 -32.76 4.25
C ARG A 51 13.19 -33.12 5.69
N ASP A 52 12.10 -32.54 6.22
CA ASP A 52 11.67 -32.68 7.61
C ASP A 52 12.82 -32.43 8.62
N VAL A 53 13.74 -31.49 8.30
CA VAL A 53 14.93 -31.20 9.13
C VAL A 53 14.52 -30.71 10.50
N GLU A 54 13.62 -29.73 10.58
CA GLU A 54 13.13 -29.25 11.87
C GLU A 54 12.40 -30.35 12.65
N GLN A 55 11.52 -31.11 12.00
CA GLN A 55 10.76 -32.16 12.69
C GLN A 55 11.65 -33.25 13.29
N THR A 56 12.75 -33.59 12.60
CA THR A 56 13.63 -34.70 13.00
C THR A 56 14.79 -34.25 13.89
N SER A 57 15.27 -33.02 13.75
CA SER A 57 16.57 -32.60 14.27
C SER A 57 16.56 -31.35 15.15
N LEU A 58 15.46 -30.58 15.24
CA LEU A 58 15.37 -29.38 16.08
C LEU A 58 14.95 -29.73 17.51
N CYS A 59 15.76 -29.42 18.52
CA CYS A 59 15.32 -29.40 19.92
C CYS A 59 14.27 -28.29 20.12
N LEU A 60 13.09 -28.68 20.60
CA LEU A 60 11.99 -27.76 20.86
C LEU A 60 12.01 -27.26 22.29
N GLY A 61 11.72 -25.96 22.41
CA GLY A 61 11.39 -25.30 23.65
C GLY A 61 9.98 -25.62 24.15
N LYS A 62 9.68 -25.13 25.35
CA LYS A 62 8.35 -25.28 25.97
C LYS A 62 7.73 -23.93 26.36
N THR A 63 8.51 -22.85 26.27
CA THR A 63 8.14 -21.57 26.88
C THR A 63 8.25 -20.45 25.86
N VAL A 64 7.17 -19.66 25.74
CA VAL A 64 7.20 -18.32 25.14
C VAL A 64 7.19 -17.30 26.27
N TYR A 65 8.17 -16.40 26.30
CA TYR A 65 8.30 -15.41 27.37
C TYR A 65 7.49 -14.14 27.06
N ALA A 66 6.78 -13.64 28.08
CA ALA A 66 6.11 -12.36 28.04
C ALA A 66 6.72 -11.42 29.09
N PHE A 67 7.30 -10.30 28.64
CA PHE A 67 7.85 -9.28 29.52
C PHE A 67 6.74 -8.29 29.87
N ASN A 68 6.26 -8.33 31.11
CA ASN A 68 5.24 -7.41 31.61
C ASN A 68 5.48 -7.09 33.11
N ARG A 69 4.75 -6.11 33.64
CA ARG A 69 4.76 -5.74 35.07
C ARG A 69 3.43 -6.07 35.75
N GLY A 70 2.69 -7.07 35.24
CA GLY A 70 1.36 -7.45 35.72
C GLY A 70 0.22 -7.11 34.75
N ILE A 71 -1.01 -7.34 35.20
CA ILE A 71 -2.24 -7.17 34.41
C ILE A 71 -2.38 -5.71 33.92
N ASN A 72 -2.83 -5.53 32.68
CA ASN A 72 -3.01 -4.23 32.01
C ASN A 72 -1.73 -3.37 31.89
N THR A 73 -0.56 -3.92 32.16
CA THR A 73 0.71 -3.24 31.89
C THR A 73 1.17 -3.50 30.46
N MET A 74 2.08 -2.65 29.97
CA MET A 74 2.71 -2.90 28.68
C MET A 74 3.42 -4.25 28.69
N SER A 75 3.19 -5.03 27.64
CA SER A 75 3.83 -6.32 27.43
C SER A 75 4.64 -6.34 26.13
N LEU A 76 5.75 -7.08 26.16
CA LEU A 76 6.50 -7.48 24.98
C LEU A 76 6.48 -9.02 24.91
N VAL A 77 6.04 -9.54 23.77
CA VAL A 77 6.04 -10.98 23.48
C VAL A 77 6.68 -11.18 22.12
N SER A 78 7.47 -12.24 21.97
CA SER A 78 8.00 -12.60 20.65
C SER A 78 7.82 -14.08 20.36
N ILE A 79 7.54 -14.41 19.10
CA ILE A 79 7.35 -15.77 18.59
C ILE A 79 8.27 -16.03 17.39
N ILE A 80 8.64 -17.30 17.18
CA ILE A 80 9.60 -17.73 16.17
C ILE A 80 8.90 -18.56 15.09
N CYS A 81 8.75 -17.99 13.89
CA CYS A 81 8.30 -18.66 12.68
C CYS A 81 7.04 -19.54 12.90
N SER A 82 7.19 -20.86 12.95
CA SER A 82 6.10 -21.83 13.13
C SER A 82 5.48 -21.84 14.52
N ASP A 83 6.05 -21.15 15.52
CA ASP A 83 5.35 -20.88 16.78
C ASP A 83 3.94 -20.31 16.55
N ALA A 84 3.77 -19.56 15.45
CA ALA A 84 2.50 -19.02 14.99
C ALA A 84 1.35 -20.04 14.91
N PHE A 85 1.63 -21.31 14.59
CA PHE A 85 0.62 -22.34 14.40
C PHE A 85 -0.15 -22.65 15.69
N ASN A 86 0.52 -22.59 16.83
CA ASN A 86 -0.09 -22.83 18.14
C ASN A 86 -0.32 -21.54 18.92
N PHE A 87 -0.02 -20.38 18.34
CA PHE A 87 -0.09 -19.12 19.09
C PHE A 87 -1.48 -18.49 19.12
N THR A 88 -2.37 -18.89 18.22
CA THR A 88 -3.72 -18.31 18.08
C THR A 88 -4.52 -18.35 19.39
N GLU A 89 -4.41 -19.44 20.15
CA GLU A 89 -5.11 -19.62 21.44
C GLU A 89 -4.58 -18.71 22.55
N HIS A 90 -3.35 -18.20 22.42
CA HIS A 90 -2.73 -17.31 23.41
C HIS A 90 -3.06 -15.84 23.17
N ILE A 91 -3.55 -15.47 21.99
CA ILE A 91 -3.84 -14.08 21.63
C ILE A 91 -4.81 -13.43 22.62
N ASP A 92 -5.84 -14.15 23.06
CA ASP A 92 -6.83 -13.60 23.99
C ASP A 92 -6.21 -13.19 25.33
N ALA A 93 -5.12 -13.84 25.75
CA ALA A 93 -4.40 -13.51 26.97
C ALA A 93 -3.44 -12.33 26.80
N ILE A 94 -2.94 -12.06 25.59
CA ILE A 94 -1.87 -11.08 25.35
C ILE A 94 -2.27 -9.87 24.50
N HIS A 95 -3.46 -9.85 23.89
CA HIS A 95 -3.86 -8.81 22.93
C HIS A 95 -3.99 -7.39 23.51
N THR A 96 -3.78 -7.19 24.82
CA THR A 96 -3.91 -5.89 25.48
C THR A 96 -2.56 -5.31 25.84
N ASN A 97 -2.34 -4.03 25.48
CA ASN A 97 -1.13 -3.26 25.74
C ASN A 97 0.15 -4.01 25.31
N CYS A 98 0.12 -4.70 24.17
CA CYS A 98 1.21 -5.61 23.75
C CYS A 98 1.94 -5.16 22.49
N LEU A 99 3.27 -5.24 22.50
CA LEU A 99 4.05 -5.34 21.28
C LEU A 99 4.36 -6.81 21.04
N LEU A 100 3.77 -7.38 19.99
CA LEU A 100 4.06 -8.74 19.54
C LEU A 100 5.10 -8.67 18.41
N ILE A 101 6.20 -9.39 18.56
CA ILE A 101 7.23 -9.53 17.53
C ILE A 101 7.19 -10.95 16.97
N HIS A 102 7.12 -11.09 15.66
CA HIS A 102 7.18 -12.37 14.99
C HIS A 102 8.40 -12.40 14.08
N ILE A 103 9.45 -13.10 14.49
CA ILE A 103 10.64 -13.30 13.66
C ILE A 103 10.47 -14.56 12.82
N GLN A 104 10.82 -14.50 11.54
CA GLN A 104 10.50 -15.53 10.58
C GLN A 104 11.63 -15.73 9.58
N LEU A 105 11.71 -16.96 9.11
CA LEU A 105 12.36 -17.33 7.86
C LEU A 105 11.37 -18.23 7.12
N ASN A 106 10.47 -17.62 6.37
CA ASN A 106 9.31 -18.28 5.79
C ASN A 106 9.15 -17.89 4.31
N PRO A 107 9.05 -18.85 3.38
CA PRO A 107 8.75 -18.56 1.97
C PRO A 107 7.35 -17.98 1.75
N LYS A 108 6.39 -18.29 2.63
CA LYS A 108 4.97 -17.92 2.51
C LYS A 108 4.44 -17.32 3.83
N PRO A 109 4.94 -16.14 4.28
CA PRO A 109 4.54 -15.50 5.55
C PRO A 109 3.05 -15.17 5.65
N ALA A 110 2.37 -15.07 4.51
CA ALA A 110 0.93 -14.81 4.42
C ALA A 110 0.05 -16.06 4.26
N HIS A 111 0.64 -17.27 4.25
CA HIS A 111 -0.16 -18.49 4.24
C HIS A 111 -1.14 -18.51 5.42
N THR A 112 -2.34 -19.05 5.20
CA THR A 112 -3.45 -19.01 6.17
C THR A 112 -3.06 -19.52 7.56
N ASP A 113 -2.27 -20.59 7.63
CA ASP A 113 -1.76 -21.13 8.91
C ASP A 113 -0.88 -20.14 9.67
N TYR A 114 -0.05 -19.36 8.96
CA TYR A 114 0.76 -18.30 9.55
C TYR A 114 -0.05 -17.02 9.83
N ALA A 115 -1.13 -16.77 9.10
CA ALA A 115 -1.99 -15.60 9.26
C ALA A 115 -3.10 -15.81 10.32
N ALA A 116 -3.33 -17.04 10.79
CA ALA A 116 -4.42 -17.36 11.71
C ALA A 116 -4.35 -16.55 13.02
N TYR A 117 -3.18 -16.49 13.66
CA TYR A 117 -3.00 -15.71 14.88
C TYR A 117 -3.14 -14.20 14.61
N ARG A 118 -2.72 -13.69 13.45
CA ARG A 118 -2.89 -12.28 13.04
C ARG A 118 -4.37 -11.94 12.86
N THR A 119 -5.11 -12.84 12.22
CA THR A 119 -6.56 -12.72 12.03
C THR A 119 -7.27 -12.66 13.38
N ARG A 120 -6.90 -13.55 14.32
CA ARG A 120 -7.41 -13.50 15.70
C ARG A 120 -7.04 -12.20 16.38
N LEU A 121 -5.78 -11.78 16.28
CA LEU A 121 -5.30 -10.52 16.85
C LEU A 121 -6.07 -9.31 16.34
N CYS A 122 -6.36 -9.25 15.05
CA CYS A 122 -7.19 -8.18 14.48
C CYS A 122 -8.58 -8.18 15.12
N SER A 123 -9.20 -9.36 15.25
CA SER A 123 -10.56 -9.50 15.78
C SER A 123 -10.73 -9.06 17.24
N VAL A 124 -9.73 -9.29 18.09
CA VAL A 124 -9.83 -8.98 19.54
C VAL A 124 -9.00 -7.75 19.96
N GLY A 125 -7.96 -7.41 19.21
CA GLY A 125 -6.98 -6.37 19.56
C GLY A 125 -7.31 -4.96 19.06
N THR A 126 -8.39 -4.79 18.29
CA THR A 126 -8.70 -3.52 17.59
C THR A 126 -8.73 -2.29 18.52
N ASN A 127 -9.14 -2.46 19.78
CA ASN A 127 -9.24 -1.38 20.77
C ASN A 127 -8.27 -1.55 21.97
N SER A 128 -7.26 -2.40 21.84
CA SER A 128 -6.49 -2.90 23.00
C SER A 128 -5.03 -2.44 23.00
N HIS A 129 -4.69 -1.36 22.30
CA HIS A 129 -3.33 -0.82 22.21
C HIS A 129 -2.26 -1.89 21.93
N VAL A 130 -2.49 -2.68 20.89
CA VAL A 130 -1.58 -3.74 20.46
C VAL A 130 -0.98 -3.45 19.09
N GLU A 131 0.28 -3.81 18.92
CA GLU A 131 1.04 -3.67 17.68
C GLU A 131 1.68 -5.01 17.36
N LEU A 132 1.74 -5.39 16.09
CA LEU A 132 2.42 -6.62 15.64
C LEU A 132 3.50 -6.27 14.63
N LEU A 133 4.75 -6.63 14.91
CA LEU A 133 5.86 -6.50 13.98
C LEU A 133 6.30 -7.88 13.50
N CYS A 134 6.10 -8.16 12.21
CA CYS A 134 6.60 -9.37 11.55
C CYS A 134 7.90 -9.04 10.81
N LEU A 135 8.97 -9.79 11.11
CA LEU A 135 10.29 -9.65 10.50
C LEU A 135 10.63 -10.97 9.81
N ASN A 136 10.64 -10.98 8.48
CA ASN A 136 10.89 -12.18 7.70
C ASN A 136 12.12 -12.03 6.79
N TRP A 137 13.16 -12.82 7.08
CA TRP A 137 14.47 -12.76 6.41
C TRP A 137 14.58 -13.75 5.25
N ALA A 138 13.55 -13.86 4.42
CA ALA A 138 13.48 -14.91 3.40
C ALA A 138 14.05 -14.52 2.02
N LYS A 139 14.25 -13.22 1.75
CA LYS A 139 14.78 -12.76 0.46
C LYS A 139 16.30 -12.93 0.40
N ASN A 140 16.81 -13.31 -0.78
CA ASN A 140 18.23 -13.54 -1.07
C ASN A 140 18.87 -14.65 -0.22
N ILE A 141 18.07 -15.61 0.26
CA ILE A 141 18.58 -16.80 0.94
C ILE A 141 19.14 -17.77 -0.09
N GLN A 142 20.38 -18.19 0.15
CA GLN A 142 21.07 -19.21 -0.63
C GLN A 142 21.23 -20.48 0.20
N GLU A 143 20.68 -21.58 -0.30
CA GLU A 143 20.84 -22.88 0.32
C GLU A 143 22.00 -23.64 -0.32
N ALA A 144 22.97 -24.04 0.50
CA ALA A 144 24.04 -24.91 0.05
C ALA A 144 23.52 -26.32 -0.22
N LYS A 145 23.65 -26.80 -1.47
CA LYS A 145 23.25 -28.15 -1.90
C LYS A 145 24.39 -29.19 -1.80
N GLY A 146 25.52 -28.79 -1.23
CA GLY A 146 26.77 -29.57 -1.23
C GLY A 146 27.59 -29.34 -2.51
N THR A 147 28.86 -29.75 -2.53
CA THR A 147 29.79 -29.61 -3.67
C THR A 147 29.97 -28.18 -4.20
N GLY A 148 29.83 -27.15 -3.34
CA GLY A 148 29.94 -25.74 -3.75
C GLY A 148 28.76 -25.23 -4.59
N LYS A 149 27.66 -25.99 -4.69
CA LYS A 149 26.44 -25.55 -5.36
C LYS A 149 25.49 -24.88 -4.38
N TYR A 150 24.87 -23.80 -4.84
CA TYR A 150 23.86 -23.05 -4.10
C TYR A 150 22.56 -23.01 -4.91
N SER A 151 21.43 -22.95 -4.21
CA SER A 151 20.14 -22.63 -4.81
C SER A 151 19.53 -21.43 -4.10
N ASP A 152 19.08 -20.45 -4.87
CA ASP A 152 18.37 -19.30 -4.34
C ASP A 152 16.92 -19.68 -4.02
N TRP A 153 16.42 -19.22 -2.88
CA TRP A 153 15.04 -19.47 -2.49
C TRP A 153 14.04 -18.56 -3.23
N ASN A 154 14.47 -17.39 -3.72
CA ASN A 154 13.63 -16.39 -4.41
C ASN A 154 12.33 -16.01 -3.67
N ASN A 155 12.34 -16.07 -2.33
CA ASN A 155 11.15 -15.83 -1.53
C ASN A 155 10.84 -14.34 -1.36
N ILE A 156 9.59 -14.08 -1.00
CA ILE A 156 9.14 -12.76 -0.53
C ILE A 156 9.75 -12.46 0.84
N ALA A 157 10.29 -11.25 1.03
CA ALA A 157 10.66 -10.80 2.37
C ALA A 157 9.38 -10.61 3.19
N GLY A 158 8.49 -9.69 2.82
CA GLY A 158 7.15 -9.61 3.43
C GLY A 158 7.14 -9.21 4.91
N SER A 159 8.23 -8.63 5.44
CA SER A 159 8.23 -8.00 6.76
C SER A 159 7.18 -6.88 6.80
N ALA A 160 6.40 -6.82 7.88
CA ALA A 160 5.30 -5.87 7.99
C ALA A 160 5.01 -5.50 9.45
N TRP A 161 4.61 -4.24 9.66
CA TRP A 161 4.13 -3.74 10.93
C TRP A 161 2.63 -3.49 10.88
N TYR A 162 1.87 -4.14 11.75
CA TYR A 162 0.42 -4.01 11.85
C TYR A 162 0.04 -3.17 13.06
N ALA A 163 -0.88 -2.23 12.86
CA ALA A 163 -1.39 -1.33 13.89
C ALA A 163 -2.92 -1.18 13.79
N PRO A 164 -3.62 -1.01 14.92
CA PRO A 164 -5.06 -0.90 14.96
C PRO A 164 -5.55 0.42 14.33
N PRO A 165 -6.81 0.49 13.86
CA PRO A 165 -7.36 1.62 13.11
C PRO A 165 -7.25 2.99 13.80
N GLY A 166 -7.20 3.02 15.13
CA GLY A 166 -7.10 4.27 15.91
C GLY A 166 -5.70 4.89 15.94
N LYS A 167 -4.67 4.20 15.43
CA LYS A 167 -3.27 4.62 15.56
C LYS A 167 -2.78 5.52 14.42
N PHE A 168 -3.45 5.53 13.26
CA PHE A 168 -2.94 6.22 12.08
C PHE A 168 -4.06 6.90 11.29
N SER A 169 -3.88 8.18 10.97
CA SER A 169 -4.89 8.97 10.25
C SER A 169 -4.88 8.78 8.73
N ALA A 170 -3.87 8.08 8.18
CA ALA A 170 -3.73 7.81 6.74
C ALA A 170 -3.78 9.08 5.87
N ASP A 171 -2.98 10.08 6.24
CA ASP A 171 -2.76 11.29 5.45
C ASP A 171 -1.87 11.01 4.23
N ASP A 172 -2.18 11.65 3.09
CA ASP A 172 -1.48 11.44 1.81
C ASP A 172 0.02 11.78 1.92
N GLY A 173 0.35 12.94 2.49
CA GLY A 173 1.73 13.40 2.61
C GLY A 173 2.55 12.49 3.53
N LEU A 174 1.91 11.97 4.59
CA LEU A 174 2.53 10.99 5.47
C LEU A 174 2.76 9.65 4.78
N ILE A 175 1.78 9.14 4.02
CA ILE A 175 1.93 7.88 3.28
C ILE A 175 3.02 8.00 2.21
N ASP A 176 3.06 9.10 1.46
CA ASP A 176 4.08 9.32 0.43
C ASP A 176 5.48 9.45 1.06
N SER A 177 5.59 10.11 2.23
CA SER A 177 6.84 10.18 2.99
C SER A 177 7.31 8.80 3.47
N LEU A 178 6.40 8.00 4.03
CA LEU A 178 6.68 6.63 4.47
C LEU A 178 7.09 5.74 3.29
N HIS A 179 6.42 5.87 2.14
CA HIS A 179 6.74 5.14 0.91
C HIS A 179 8.18 5.42 0.47
N ARG A 180 8.58 6.70 0.40
CA ARG A 180 9.97 7.10 0.09
C ARG A 180 10.98 6.56 1.10
N GLY A 181 10.60 6.46 2.37
CA GLY A 181 11.40 5.87 3.44
C GLY A 181 11.41 4.34 3.48
N GLY A 182 10.69 3.66 2.57
CA GLY A 182 10.66 2.19 2.49
C GLY A 182 9.64 1.52 3.41
N LEU A 183 8.61 2.24 3.84
CA LEU A 183 7.44 1.72 4.54
C LEU A 183 6.19 1.87 3.66
N TYR A 184 5.74 0.76 3.07
CA TYR A 184 4.60 0.73 2.15
C TYR A 184 3.30 0.51 2.90
N TYR A 185 2.52 1.58 3.01
CA TYR A 185 1.23 1.57 3.67
C TYR A 185 0.15 0.82 2.86
N CYS A 186 -0.50 -0.12 3.53
CA CYS A 186 -1.66 -0.87 3.05
C CYS A 186 -2.72 -1.02 4.16
N LEU A 187 -3.91 -1.45 3.78
CA LEU A 187 -5.01 -1.80 4.68
C LEU A 187 -5.25 -3.30 4.67
N LEU A 188 -5.25 -3.89 5.86
CA LEU A 188 -5.70 -5.26 6.11
C LEU A 188 -7.20 -5.26 6.49
N ALA A 189 -7.80 -6.44 6.57
CA ALA A 189 -9.14 -6.65 7.11
C ALA A 189 -9.37 -5.88 8.43
N GLN A 190 -10.63 -5.50 8.67
CA GLN A 190 -11.04 -4.70 9.83
C GLN A 190 -10.35 -3.32 9.93
N ARG A 191 -9.82 -2.82 8.79
CA ARG A 191 -9.15 -1.52 8.65
C ARG A 191 -7.87 -1.39 9.46
N TRP A 192 -7.21 -2.50 9.77
CA TRP A 192 -5.89 -2.48 10.37
C TRP A 192 -4.87 -1.89 9.39
N HIS A 193 -4.04 -1.00 9.89
CA HIS A 193 -2.94 -0.41 9.13
C HIS A 193 -1.81 -1.41 9.03
N SER A 194 -1.28 -1.60 7.83
CA SER A 194 -0.12 -2.47 7.58
C SER A 194 0.97 -1.65 6.91
N PHE A 195 2.18 -1.69 7.43
CA PHE A 195 3.35 -1.00 6.89
C PHE A 195 4.37 -2.06 6.49
N PHE A 196 4.41 -2.41 5.20
CA PHE A 196 5.39 -3.37 4.69
C PHE A 196 6.75 -2.70 4.57
N LEU A 197 7.78 -3.37 5.07
CA LEU A 197 9.15 -2.88 4.95
C LEU A 197 9.68 -3.21 3.54
N ASN A 198 10.49 -2.31 3.00
CA ASN A 198 11.17 -2.53 1.73
C ASN A 198 12.02 -3.82 1.76
N TYR A 199 12.02 -4.51 0.62
CA TYR A 199 12.63 -5.84 0.49
C TYR A 199 14.15 -5.80 0.25
N GLU A 200 14.78 -4.64 0.19
CA GLU A 200 16.24 -4.50 0.11
C GLU A 200 16.90 -4.71 1.47
N GLY A 201 18.18 -5.05 1.45
CA GLY A 201 19.02 -4.96 2.65
C GLY A 201 19.17 -3.50 3.05
N GLN A 202 18.67 -3.14 4.23
CA GLN A 202 18.60 -1.75 4.69
C GLN A 202 18.73 -1.65 6.20
N ILE A 203 19.18 -0.48 6.65
CA ILE A 203 19.04 -0.02 8.04
C ILE A 203 18.00 1.08 8.01
N ILE A 204 17.03 1.04 8.93
CA ILE A 204 16.02 2.10 9.07
C ILE A 204 15.97 2.53 10.53
N GLN A 205 16.08 3.83 10.77
CA GLN A 205 15.77 4.44 12.05
C GLN A 205 14.32 4.89 12.04
N LEU A 206 13.53 4.32 12.94
CA LEU A 206 12.10 4.60 13.05
C LEU A 206 11.80 5.37 14.34
N GLN A 207 11.04 6.44 14.22
CA GLN A 207 10.34 7.03 15.35
C GLN A 207 8.92 6.48 15.39
N LYS A 208 8.47 6.01 16.56
CA LYS A 208 7.10 5.51 16.72
C LYS A 208 6.39 6.18 17.89
N GLN A 209 5.06 6.24 17.79
CA GLN A 209 4.22 6.53 18.93
C GLN A 209 4.41 5.44 20.00
N LYS A 210 4.42 5.82 21.29
CA LYS A 210 4.39 4.83 22.38
C LYS A 210 3.19 3.91 22.22
N LEU A 211 3.38 2.64 22.58
CA LEU A 211 2.32 1.63 22.50
C LEU A 211 1.08 2.07 23.29
N LEU A 212 1.32 2.50 24.52
CA LEU A 212 0.34 3.06 25.44
C LEU A 212 0.80 4.44 25.91
N PHE A 213 -0.12 5.39 25.97
CA PHE A 213 0.11 6.74 26.48
C PHE A 213 -0.99 7.10 27.49
N HIS A 214 -0.61 7.32 28.74
CA HIS A 214 -1.55 7.62 29.84
C HIS A 214 -1.86 9.12 30.02
N GLY A 215 -1.22 10.00 29.22
CA GLY A 215 -1.46 11.44 29.28
C GLY A 215 -2.71 11.85 28.50
N GLU A 216 -2.97 13.16 28.46
CA GLU A 216 -4.08 13.72 27.69
C GLU A 216 -4.00 13.31 26.21
N GLN A 217 -5.07 12.74 25.67
CA GLN A 217 -5.09 12.26 24.28
C GLN A 217 -4.79 13.39 23.26
N ALA A 218 -5.06 14.65 23.62
CA ALA A 218 -4.71 15.81 22.80
C ALA A 218 -3.19 15.96 22.57
N LEU A 219 -2.37 15.41 23.46
CA LEU A 219 -0.90 15.42 23.38
C LEU A 219 -0.33 14.18 22.70
N ALA A 220 -1.15 13.19 22.37
CA ALA A 220 -0.68 11.98 21.70
C ALA A 220 -0.27 12.32 20.26
N PRO A 221 0.96 11.96 19.83
CA PRO A 221 1.37 12.14 18.43
C PRO A 221 0.37 11.43 17.51
N LYS A 222 -0.12 12.13 16.48
CA LYS A 222 -1.06 11.56 15.50
C LYS A 222 -0.42 10.49 14.61
N ASN A 223 0.90 10.54 14.47
CA ASN A 223 1.65 9.68 13.57
C ASN A 223 2.13 8.44 14.34
N PHE A 224 1.60 7.28 13.95
CA PHE A 224 2.02 5.99 14.45
C PHE A 224 3.52 5.74 14.29
N VAL A 225 4.05 6.04 13.09
CA VAL A 225 5.44 5.79 12.70
C VAL A 225 5.92 6.88 11.76
N ALA A 226 7.21 7.20 11.85
CA ALA A 226 7.96 8.03 10.92
C ALA A 226 9.32 7.37 10.66
N VAL A 227 9.83 7.55 9.43
CA VAL A 227 11.20 7.17 9.07
C VAL A 227 12.07 8.40 9.31
N GLU A 228 13.00 8.31 10.25
CA GLU A 228 13.94 9.39 10.56
C GLU A 228 15.13 9.36 9.60
N ASP A 229 15.66 8.16 9.33
CA ASP A 229 16.79 7.99 8.45
C ASP A 229 16.81 6.56 7.88
N ARG A 230 17.40 6.42 6.70
CA ARG A 230 17.51 5.16 5.96
C ARG A 230 18.90 5.04 5.37
N TRP A 231 19.49 3.86 5.51
CA TRP A 231 20.74 3.51 4.86
C TRP A 231 20.55 2.32 3.92
N SER A 232 21.13 2.43 2.73
CA SER A 232 21.23 1.34 1.76
C SER A 232 22.66 0.82 1.68
N TRP A 233 22.80 -0.48 1.45
CA TRP A 233 24.12 -1.08 1.24
C TRP A 233 24.66 -0.70 -0.12
N ASN A 234 25.84 -0.07 -0.15
CA ASN A 234 26.57 0.21 -1.38
C ASN A 234 27.66 -0.85 -1.58
N PRO A 235 27.51 -1.76 -2.57
CA PRO A 235 28.49 -2.82 -2.81
C PRO A 235 29.81 -2.29 -3.38
N GLY A 236 29.80 -1.13 -4.05
CA GLY A 236 30.99 -0.53 -4.66
C GLY A 236 31.97 0.04 -3.61
N SER A 237 31.43 0.64 -2.55
CA SER A 237 32.21 1.17 -1.41
C SER A 237 32.27 0.23 -0.21
N ASN A 238 31.49 -0.87 -0.22
CA ASN A 238 31.33 -1.78 0.91
C ASN A 238 30.91 -1.03 2.20
N SER A 239 29.98 -0.07 2.06
CA SER A 239 29.50 0.82 3.12
C SER A 239 27.98 0.94 3.13
N TRP A 240 27.45 1.40 4.27
CA TRP A 240 26.06 1.84 4.40
C TRP A 240 25.98 3.34 4.11
N ASP A 241 25.22 3.72 3.07
CA ASP A 241 25.11 5.11 2.63
C ASP A 241 23.78 5.71 3.11
N PRO A 242 23.78 6.87 3.81
CA PRO A 242 22.59 7.50 4.37
C PRO A 242 21.72 8.19 3.31
N GLY A 243 20.45 8.47 3.66
CA GLY A 243 19.56 9.33 2.89
C GLY A 243 19.04 8.73 1.58
N ALA A 244 19.16 7.42 1.38
CA ALA A 244 18.73 6.76 0.15
C ALA A 244 17.20 6.63 0.08
N VAL A 245 16.59 7.11 -1.00
CA VAL A 245 15.19 6.83 -1.34
C VAL A 245 15.03 5.32 -1.55
N ALA A 246 13.98 4.75 -0.98
CA ALA A 246 13.72 3.32 -1.08
C ALA A 246 13.32 2.92 -2.51
N ASN A 247 13.97 1.89 -3.06
CA ASN A 247 13.58 1.32 -4.36
C ASN A 247 12.34 0.43 -4.17
N ASP A 248 11.19 0.90 -4.63
CA ASP A 248 9.93 0.16 -4.59
C ASP A 248 9.74 -0.81 -5.77
N GLY A 249 10.71 -0.91 -6.69
CA GLY A 249 10.67 -1.74 -7.89
C GLY A 249 9.78 -1.19 -9.00
N PHE A 250 9.18 0.00 -8.84
CA PHE A 250 8.24 0.54 -9.81
C PHE A 250 8.91 0.94 -11.12
N ALA A 251 10.08 1.59 -11.05
CA ALA A 251 10.87 1.94 -12.24
C ALA A 251 11.24 0.69 -13.06
N ASP A 252 11.68 -0.39 -12.40
CA ASP A 252 11.99 -1.66 -13.06
C ASP A 252 10.74 -2.25 -13.74
N ALA A 253 9.59 -2.21 -13.07
CA ALA A 253 8.32 -2.69 -13.63
C ALA A 253 7.87 -1.87 -14.87
N LEU A 254 8.20 -0.58 -14.92
CA LEU A 254 7.84 0.30 -16.04
C LEU A 254 8.69 0.07 -17.30
N THR A 255 9.82 -0.67 -17.21
CA THR A 255 10.68 -0.95 -18.38
C THR A 255 9.94 -1.67 -19.51
N ASP A 256 8.97 -2.52 -19.17
CA ASP A 256 8.11 -3.22 -20.14
C ASP A 256 7.00 -2.32 -20.73
N TYR A 257 6.80 -1.12 -20.19
CA TYR A 257 5.73 -0.18 -20.55
C TYR A 257 6.28 1.19 -21.02
N HIS A 258 7.20 1.17 -21.98
CA HIS A 258 7.92 2.34 -22.49
C HIS A 258 7.07 3.59 -22.74
N ALA A 259 5.83 3.45 -23.26
CA ALA A 259 4.96 4.60 -23.59
C ALA A 259 4.48 5.39 -22.35
N ILE A 260 4.57 4.82 -21.15
CA ILE A 260 4.12 5.45 -19.90
C ILE A 260 5.23 5.58 -18.85
N ALA A 261 6.40 4.98 -19.11
CA ALA A 261 7.46 4.81 -18.13
C ALA A 261 7.94 6.15 -17.55
N GLU A 262 8.46 7.05 -18.40
CA GLU A 262 9.01 8.35 -17.98
C GLU A 262 8.01 9.16 -17.17
N HIS A 263 6.77 9.26 -17.68
CA HIS A 263 5.75 10.09 -17.06
C HIS A 263 5.24 9.50 -15.74
N LEU A 264 5.02 8.20 -15.65
CA LEU A 264 4.58 7.57 -14.40
C LEU A 264 5.68 7.53 -13.35
N GLU A 265 6.94 7.37 -13.74
CA GLU A 265 8.07 7.45 -12.82
C GLU A 265 8.13 8.84 -12.20
N LEU A 266 8.10 9.91 -13.01
CA LEU A 266 8.06 11.29 -12.53
C LEU A 266 6.86 11.54 -11.60
N ALA A 267 5.68 11.05 -11.99
CA ALA A 267 4.47 11.18 -11.18
C ALA A 267 4.59 10.45 -9.83
N SER A 268 5.20 9.26 -9.81
CA SER A 268 5.41 8.49 -8.57
C SER A 268 6.42 9.15 -7.63
N GLN A 269 7.44 9.84 -8.15
CA GLN A 269 8.38 10.60 -7.32
C GLN A 269 7.69 11.75 -6.60
N ALA A 270 6.72 12.39 -7.26
CA ALA A 270 5.91 13.46 -6.66
C ALA A 270 4.91 12.90 -5.63
N SER A 271 4.11 11.91 -6.02
CA SER A 271 3.14 11.25 -5.15
C SER A 271 2.79 9.86 -5.70
N PRO A 272 3.26 8.78 -5.06
CA PRO A 272 2.86 7.42 -5.42
C PRO A 272 1.34 7.25 -5.38
N LEU A 273 0.66 7.82 -4.37
CA LEU A 273 -0.80 7.77 -4.28
C LEU A 273 -1.52 8.48 -5.43
N ALA A 274 -0.95 9.55 -6.00
CA ALA A 274 -1.54 10.19 -7.17
C ALA A 274 -1.54 9.25 -8.39
N VAL A 275 -0.48 8.46 -8.57
CA VAL A 275 -0.43 7.43 -9.62
C VAL A 275 -1.51 6.37 -9.39
N GLU A 276 -1.63 5.87 -8.16
CA GLU A 276 -2.68 4.89 -7.81
C GLU A 276 -4.08 5.41 -8.15
N ARG A 277 -4.36 6.69 -7.84
CA ARG A 277 -5.66 7.33 -8.10
C ARG A 277 -5.93 7.59 -9.58
N ALA A 278 -4.90 8.02 -10.32
CA ALA A 278 -5.03 8.21 -11.76
C ALA A 278 -5.42 6.90 -12.46
N ILE A 279 -4.77 5.81 -12.06
CA ILE A 279 -5.06 4.47 -12.55
C ILE A 279 -6.42 3.97 -12.03
N GLU A 280 -6.80 4.24 -10.79
CA GLU A 280 -8.12 3.84 -10.26
C GLU A 280 -9.28 4.47 -11.05
N ILE A 281 -9.18 5.75 -11.44
CA ILE A 281 -10.16 6.37 -12.33
C ILE A 281 -10.15 5.67 -13.69
N LEU A 282 -8.96 5.39 -14.24
CA LEU A 282 -8.82 4.74 -15.54
C LEU A 282 -9.53 3.37 -15.58
N MET A 283 -9.50 2.64 -14.46
CA MET A 283 -10.17 1.35 -14.31
C MET A 283 -11.69 1.46 -14.08
N GLY A 284 -12.20 2.66 -13.77
CA GLY A 284 -13.58 2.90 -13.36
C GLY A 284 -13.75 2.70 -11.84
N PRO A 285 -13.83 3.77 -11.04
CA PRO A 285 -13.71 3.68 -9.59
C PRO A 285 -14.92 2.97 -8.96
N ARG A 286 -14.64 2.06 -8.02
CA ARG A 286 -15.67 1.22 -7.36
C ARG A 286 -16.27 1.82 -6.09
N GLY A 287 -15.57 2.74 -5.43
CA GLY A 287 -15.99 3.39 -4.18
C GLY A 287 -17.20 4.32 -4.29
N ASN A 288 -17.50 5.02 -3.20
CA ASN A 288 -18.55 6.04 -3.12
C ASN A 288 -18.18 7.26 -3.99
N PRO A 289 -19.07 7.76 -4.87
CA PRO A 289 -18.83 8.98 -5.66
C PRO A 289 -18.22 10.15 -4.88
N ALA A 290 -18.60 10.34 -3.61
CA ALA A 290 -18.13 11.46 -2.79
C ALA A 290 -16.74 11.25 -2.16
N SER A 291 -16.21 10.02 -2.12
CA SER A 291 -15.04 9.68 -1.30
C SER A 291 -14.16 8.56 -1.85
N TRP A 292 -14.42 8.05 -3.06
CA TRP A 292 -13.66 6.95 -3.64
C TRP A 292 -12.16 7.26 -3.77
N TYR A 293 -11.80 8.55 -3.91
CA TYR A 293 -10.42 9.02 -4.00
C TYR A 293 -9.70 9.05 -2.64
N THR A 294 -10.42 8.85 -1.53
CA THR A 294 -9.79 8.77 -0.22
C THR A 294 -9.01 7.47 -0.09
N VAL A 295 -7.89 7.50 0.65
CA VAL A 295 -7.00 6.34 0.85
C VAL A 295 -7.76 5.07 1.29
N LYS A 296 -8.80 5.24 2.12
CA LYS A 296 -9.60 4.15 2.68
C LYS A 296 -10.49 3.44 1.66
N GLU A 297 -10.71 4.03 0.48
CA GLU A 297 -11.54 3.47 -0.58
C GLU A 297 -10.73 3.04 -1.80
N LEU A 298 -9.43 3.36 -1.87
CA LEU A 298 -8.57 2.92 -2.97
C LEU A 298 -8.35 1.41 -2.90
N ASP A 299 -8.76 0.70 -3.96
CA ASP A 299 -8.60 -0.76 -4.07
C ASP A 299 -7.12 -1.16 -3.99
N ALA A 300 -6.22 -0.34 -4.55
CA ALA A 300 -4.77 -0.58 -4.54
C ALA A 300 -4.14 -0.55 -3.13
N VAL A 301 -4.76 0.16 -2.18
CA VAL A 301 -4.27 0.23 -0.80
C VAL A 301 -4.68 -1.00 0.01
N HIS A 302 -5.71 -1.74 -0.42
CA HIS A 302 -6.14 -2.94 0.28
C HIS A 302 -5.25 -4.12 -0.07
N LEU A 303 -4.84 -4.87 0.93
CA LEU A 303 -4.17 -6.14 0.71
C LEU A 303 -5.13 -7.14 0.06
N ASP A 304 -4.55 -8.07 -0.68
CA ASP A 304 -5.30 -9.26 -1.05
C ASP A 304 -5.79 -10.01 0.20
N LYS A 305 -7.01 -10.54 0.15
CA LYS A 305 -7.67 -11.12 1.31
C LYS A 305 -7.10 -12.48 1.71
N ASP A 306 -6.61 -13.23 0.74
CA ASP A 306 -6.24 -14.63 0.93
C ASP A 306 -4.71 -14.75 1.12
N GLU A 307 -3.94 -13.94 0.40
CA GLU A 307 -2.48 -14.01 0.44
C GLU A 307 -1.79 -12.77 1.03
N GLU A 308 -2.53 -11.80 1.57
CA GLU A 308 -1.99 -10.51 2.08
C GLU A 308 -0.98 -9.85 1.11
N SER A 309 -1.12 -10.10 -0.20
CA SER A 309 -0.22 -9.56 -1.22
C SER A 309 -0.54 -8.09 -1.49
N ILE A 310 0.49 -7.26 -1.63
CA ILE A 310 0.35 -5.81 -1.86
C ILE A 310 -0.27 -5.56 -3.24
N ARG A 311 -1.27 -4.68 -3.32
CA ARG A 311 -1.93 -4.27 -4.57
C ARG A 311 -1.51 -2.89 -5.08
N ARG A 312 -0.70 -2.16 -4.31
CA ARG A 312 -0.15 -0.85 -4.66
C ARG A 312 0.60 -0.94 -5.99
N VAL A 313 0.10 -0.31 -7.04
CA VAL A 313 0.73 -0.30 -8.37
C VAL A 313 2.11 0.33 -8.30
N THR A 314 2.38 1.24 -7.36
CA THR A 314 3.72 1.81 -7.19
C THR A 314 4.66 0.95 -6.34
N VAL A 315 4.32 -0.30 -6.00
CA VAL A 315 5.17 -1.22 -5.22
C VAL A 315 5.28 -2.57 -5.94
N HIS A 316 6.45 -2.83 -6.54
CA HIS A 316 6.75 -3.96 -7.44
C HIS A 316 7.95 -4.80 -6.99
N GLN A 317 8.18 -4.94 -5.68
CA GLN A 317 9.29 -5.74 -5.15
C GLN A 317 8.99 -7.24 -5.01
N ASP A 318 7.75 -7.68 -5.28
CA ASP A 318 7.34 -9.07 -5.14
C ASP A 318 7.87 -9.92 -6.32
N PRO A 319 8.81 -10.85 -6.10
CA PRO A 319 9.36 -11.68 -7.16
C PRO A 319 8.36 -12.74 -7.66
N ASP A 320 7.32 -13.07 -6.90
CA ASP A 320 6.33 -14.06 -7.31
C ASP A 320 5.21 -13.39 -8.11
N LEU A 321 5.29 -13.56 -9.43
CA LEU A 321 4.34 -12.98 -10.38
C LEU A 321 2.98 -13.68 -10.38
N THR A 322 2.88 -14.86 -9.74
CA THR A 322 1.64 -15.65 -9.69
C THR A 322 0.69 -15.21 -8.59
N ARG A 323 1.17 -14.42 -7.63
CA ARG A 323 0.36 -13.92 -6.52
C ARG A 323 -0.72 -12.95 -6.99
N PRO A 324 -1.91 -12.93 -6.34
CA PRO A 324 -3.01 -12.05 -6.72
C PRO A 324 -2.63 -10.56 -6.81
N GLY A 325 -1.82 -10.08 -5.87
CA GLY A 325 -1.32 -8.70 -5.87
C GLY A 325 -0.44 -8.38 -7.07
N SER A 326 0.41 -9.30 -7.51
CA SER A 326 1.24 -9.15 -8.70
C SER A 326 0.37 -9.06 -9.96
N ALA A 327 -0.56 -9.99 -10.13
CA ALA A 327 -1.51 -9.98 -11.25
C ALA A 327 -2.35 -8.67 -11.28
N TYR A 328 -2.79 -8.19 -10.11
CA TYR A 328 -3.52 -6.94 -9.96
C TYR A 328 -2.75 -5.72 -10.51
N ARG A 329 -1.45 -5.62 -10.16
CA ARG A 329 -0.60 -4.50 -10.58
C ARG A 329 -0.31 -4.55 -12.08
N PHE A 330 0.04 -5.72 -12.60
CA PHE A 330 0.28 -5.90 -14.04
C PHE A 330 -0.93 -5.55 -14.89
N GLN A 331 -2.13 -6.02 -14.52
CA GLN A 331 -3.35 -5.71 -15.26
C GLN A 331 -3.59 -4.19 -15.37
N ARG A 332 -3.28 -3.45 -14.30
CA ARG A 332 -3.45 -2.00 -14.23
C ARG A 332 -2.40 -1.23 -15.02
N LEU A 333 -1.14 -1.65 -14.95
CA LEU A 333 -0.08 -1.07 -15.79
C LEU A 333 -0.34 -1.33 -17.27
N GLN A 334 -0.75 -2.56 -17.63
CA GLN A 334 -1.16 -2.87 -18.99
C GLN A 334 -2.32 -1.97 -19.44
N ARG A 335 -3.33 -1.76 -18.58
CA ARG A 335 -4.47 -0.88 -18.91
C ARG A 335 -4.03 0.56 -19.13
N ALA A 336 -3.15 1.08 -18.26
CA ALA A 336 -2.56 2.41 -18.40
C ALA A 336 -1.79 2.57 -19.70
N HIS A 337 -0.99 1.56 -20.04
CA HIS A 337 -0.20 1.53 -21.26
C HIS A 337 -1.07 1.48 -22.51
N ASP A 338 -2.10 0.62 -22.52
CA ASP A 338 -3.05 0.53 -23.63
C ASP A 338 -3.88 1.80 -23.79
N ALA A 339 -4.21 2.47 -22.68
CA ALA A 339 -4.98 3.72 -22.70
C ALA A 339 -4.23 4.83 -23.43
N ILE A 340 -2.91 4.96 -23.22
CA ILE A 340 -2.12 6.02 -23.88
C ILE A 340 -2.10 5.86 -25.41
N ARG A 341 -2.23 4.63 -25.91
CA ARG A 341 -2.35 4.31 -27.34
C ARG A 341 -3.71 4.64 -27.94
N LEU A 342 -4.69 5.07 -27.14
CA LEU A 342 -6.00 5.51 -27.65
C LEU A 342 -5.88 6.76 -28.52
N ALA A 343 -4.88 7.62 -28.30
CA ALA A 343 -4.60 8.77 -29.14
C ALA A 343 -4.16 8.37 -30.56
N GLU A 344 -3.56 7.20 -30.72
CA GLU A 344 -3.12 6.63 -31.99
C GLU A 344 -4.20 5.76 -32.67
N SER A 345 -5.38 5.67 -32.07
CA SER A 345 -6.47 4.79 -32.49
C SER A 345 -7.68 5.58 -32.98
N ASP A 346 -8.53 4.95 -33.79
CA ASP A 346 -9.80 5.52 -34.28
C ASP A 346 -10.89 5.56 -33.19
N VAL A 347 -10.59 6.22 -32.06
CA VAL A 347 -11.57 6.45 -31.00
C VAL A 347 -12.49 7.60 -31.42
N PRO A 348 -13.83 7.43 -31.35
CA PRO A 348 -14.77 8.50 -31.65
C PRO A 348 -14.84 9.51 -30.49
N TRP A 349 -13.77 10.27 -30.27
CA TRP A 349 -13.64 11.21 -29.16
C TRP A 349 -14.79 12.24 -29.13
N PRO A 350 -15.52 12.38 -28.01
CA PRO A 350 -16.52 13.43 -27.86
C PRO A 350 -15.90 14.82 -28.04
N PRO A 351 -16.61 15.79 -28.67
CA PRO A 351 -16.05 17.11 -28.96
C PRO A 351 -15.40 17.84 -27.77
N PRO A 352 -15.93 17.75 -26.53
CA PRO A 352 -15.32 18.38 -25.36
C PRO A 352 -13.93 17.85 -24.98
N VAL A 353 -13.60 16.60 -25.33
CA VAL A 353 -12.35 15.90 -24.97
C VAL A 353 -11.53 15.48 -26.20
N ARG A 354 -11.79 16.13 -27.34
CA ARG A 354 -11.15 15.81 -28.62
C ARG A 354 -9.65 16.04 -28.61
N ASP A 355 -9.16 16.93 -27.76
CA ASP A 355 -7.75 17.20 -27.49
C ASP A 355 -6.99 15.98 -26.93
N LEU A 356 -7.68 14.98 -26.36
CA LEU A 356 -7.06 13.72 -25.98
C LEU A 356 -6.58 12.89 -27.20
N ALA A 357 -7.12 13.15 -28.39
CA ALA A 357 -6.65 12.54 -29.63
C ALA A 357 -5.20 12.95 -29.99
N ASP A 358 -4.75 14.11 -29.51
CA ASP A 358 -3.39 14.61 -29.73
C ASP A 358 -2.40 14.06 -28.67
N GLY A 359 -2.84 13.11 -27.84
CA GLY A 359 -2.08 12.52 -26.76
C GLY A 359 -2.33 13.16 -25.40
N PHE A 360 -2.06 12.41 -24.35
CA PHE A 360 -2.26 12.82 -22.96
C PHE A 360 -1.32 12.06 -22.03
N LYS A 361 -1.29 12.45 -20.76
CA LYS A 361 -0.50 11.79 -19.71
C LYS A 361 -1.35 11.59 -18.45
N LEU A 362 -1.06 10.54 -17.66
CA LEU A 362 -1.83 10.22 -16.45
C LEU A 362 -1.49 11.17 -15.29
N SER A 363 -2.42 12.01 -14.87
CA SER A 363 -2.19 12.98 -13.79
C SER A 363 -3.40 13.07 -12.88
N TRP A 364 -3.16 13.00 -11.57
CA TRP A 364 -4.20 13.19 -10.56
C TRP A 364 -3.79 14.31 -9.60
N LYS A 365 -4.76 15.13 -9.19
CA LYS A 365 -4.56 16.25 -8.25
C LYS A 365 -5.69 16.25 -7.23
N HIS A 366 -5.37 16.54 -5.97
CA HIS A 366 -6.35 16.57 -4.87
C HIS A 366 -7.50 17.57 -5.11
N LYS A 367 -7.18 18.74 -5.68
CA LYS A 367 -8.18 19.77 -6.06
C LYS A 367 -9.05 19.40 -7.28
N SER A 368 -8.81 18.24 -7.87
CA SER A 368 -9.52 17.77 -9.05
C SER A 368 -9.61 16.26 -8.95
N PRO A 369 -10.24 15.74 -7.88
CA PRO A 369 -10.09 14.36 -7.46
C PRO A 369 -10.70 13.37 -8.44
N HIS A 370 -11.48 13.84 -9.41
CA HIS A 370 -12.16 13.04 -10.42
C HIS A 370 -11.45 13.01 -11.79
N HIS A 371 -10.40 13.81 -11.98
CA HIS A 371 -9.61 13.82 -13.20
C HIS A 371 -8.34 12.98 -13.07
N ASN A 372 -7.98 12.27 -14.13
CA ASN A 372 -6.80 11.39 -14.18
C ASN A 372 -5.92 11.57 -15.40
N VAL A 373 -6.27 12.42 -16.35
CA VAL A 373 -5.44 12.69 -17.52
C VAL A 373 -5.28 14.18 -17.76
N GLU A 374 -4.11 14.56 -18.25
CA GLU A 374 -3.79 15.90 -18.73
C GLU A 374 -3.44 15.80 -20.23
N PRO A 375 -4.17 16.50 -21.12
CA PRO A 375 -3.84 16.53 -22.54
C PRO A 375 -2.44 17.08 -22.79
N ASN A 376 -1.75 16.58 -23.82
CA ASN A 376 -0.44 17.09 -24.23
C ASN A 376 -0.56 18.47 -24.91
N ALA A 377 -1.70 18.73 -25.55
CA ALA A 377 -2.01 19.96 -26.28
C ALA A 377 -3.46 20.39 -26.04
N GLY A 378 -3.86 21.55 -26.58
CA GLY A 378 -5.27 21.97 -26.63
C GLY A 378 -5.78 22.80 -25.45
N GLY A 379 -5.05 22.91 -24.34
CA GLY A 379 -5.30 23.91 -23.28
C GLY A 379 -6.63 23.79 -22.51
N ARG A 380 -7.47 22.79 -22.80
CA ARG A 380 -8.81 22.59 -22.18
C ARG A 380 -8.77 22.02 -20.76
N GLY A 381 -7.59 21.88 -20.18
CA GLY A 381 -7.39 21.42 -18.80
C GLY A 381 -7.51 19.91 -18.62
N PRO A 382 -7.48 19.42 -17.36
CA PRO A 382 -7.52 18.00 -17.06
C PRO A 382 -8.86 17.36 -17.45
N ALA A 383 -8.85 16.04 -17.65
CA ALA A 383 -10.04 15.25 -17.98
C ALA A 383 -10.12 13.94 -17.19
N SER A 384 -11.31 13.37 -17.16
CA SER A 384 -11.64 12.07 -16.57
C SER A 384 -11.75 11.06 -17.70
N LEU A 385 -10.76 10.17 -17.83
CA LEU A 385 -10.74 9.11 -18.82
C LEU A 385 -10.87 7.75 -18.12
N VAL A 386 -11.91 7.01 -18.49
CA VAL A 386 -12.04 5.58 -18.14
C VAL A 386 -11.81 4.74 -19.38
N TYR A 387 -11.03 3.67 -19.27
CA TYR A 387 -10.82 2.72 -20.36
C TYR A 387 -11.23 1.30 -19.97
N LEU A 388 -12.40 0.88 -20.45
CA LEU A 388 -12.98 -0.42 -20.11
C LEU A 388 -12.49 -1.57 -21.01
N SER A 389 -11.74 -1.28 -22.08
CA SER A 389 -11.22 -2.28 -23.05
C SER A 389 -12.34 -3.21 -23.55
N ASP A 390 -12.03 -4.48 -23.83
CA ASP A 390 -12.95 -5.50 -24.37
C ASP A 390 -14.01 -6.00 -23.36
N GLN A 391 -14.06 -5.45 -22.15
CA GLN A 391 -14.83 -6.03 -21.05
C GLN A 391 -16.21 -5.40 -20.81
N ALA A 392 -16.65 -4.42 -21.61
CA ALA A 392 -17.83 -3.63 -21.28
C ALA A 392 -19.03 -3.86 -22.20
N ASN A 393 -20.12 -4.38 -21.62
CA ASN A 393 -21.46 -4.27 -22.19
C ASN A 393 -22.06 -2.86 -21.96
N ASN A 394 -23.21 -2.56 -22.57
CA ASN A 394 -23.84 -1.22 -22.47
C ASN A 394 -24.16 -0.81 -21.03
N SER A 395 -24.54 -1.77 -20.19
CA SER A 395 -24.86 -1.50 -18.78
C SER A 395 -23.63 -1.06 -18.00
N VAL A 396 -22.47 -1.67 -18.23
CA VAL A 396 -21.21 -1.26 -17.58
C VAL A 396 -20.79 0.14 -18.05
N VAL A 397 -20.81 0.41 -19.36
CA VAL A 397 -20.45 1.74 -19.90
C VAL A 397 -21.33 2.83 -19.27
N GLU A 398 -22.64 2.65 -19.29
CA GLU A 398 -23.58 3.66 -18.80
C GLU A 398 -23.51 3.83 -17.28
N SER A 399 -23.44 2.73 -16.52
CA SER A 399 -23.33 2.81 -15.06
C SER A 399 -22.03 3.48 -14.61
N THR A 400 -20.91 3.21 -15.28
CA THR A 400 -19.63 3.88 -15.01
C THR A 400 -19.70 5.37 -15.34
N HIS A 401 -20.25 5.74 -16.51
CA HIS A 401 -20.41 7.13 -16.91
C HIS A 401 -21.32 7.91 -15.94
N GLN A 402 -22.47 7.36 -15.57
CA GLN A 402 -23.41 7.98 -14.63
C GLN A 402 -22.80 8.16 -13.25
N LYS A 403 -22.08 7.15 -12.75
CA LYS A 403 -21.44 7.21 -11.44
C LYS A 403 -20.39 8.31 -11.37
N LEU A 404 -19.50 8.39 -12.36
CA LEU A 404 -18.48 9.44 -12.43
C LEU A 404 -19.09 10.82 -12.68
N SER A 405 -20.08 10.92 -13.58
CA SER A 405 -20.83 12.17 -13.80
C SER A 405 -21.40 12.70 -12.49
N LYS A 406 -22.06 11.83 -11.70
CA LYS A 406 -22.60 12.21 -10.40
C LYS A 406 -21.52 12.68 -9.43
N ALA A 407 -20.38 11.99 -9.38
CA ALA A 407 -19.25 12.38 -8.53
C ALA A 407 -18.75 13.79 -8.89
N ILE A 408 -18.47 14.01 -10.18
CA ILE A 408 -17.98 15.28 -10.73
C ILE A 408 -18.97 16.42 -10.46
N ILE A 409 -20.25 16.24 -10.76
CA ILE A 409 -21.30 17.24 -10.49
C ILE A 409 -21.34 17.60 -9.01
N THR A 410 -21.39 16.58 -8.14
CA THR A 410 -21.51 16.80 -6.69
C THR A 410 -20.31 17.59 -6.17
N HIS A 411 -19.10 17.25 -6.62
CA HIS A 411 -17.90 17.97 -6.27
C HIS A 411 -17.92 19.42 -6.78
N ALA A 412 -18.27 19.65 -8.05
CA ALA A 412 -18.35 20.98 -8.64
C ALA A 412 -19.38 21.89 -7.94
N ILE A 413 -20.53 21.34 -7.55
CA ILE A 413 -21.55 22.07 -6.76
C ILE A 413 -20.97 22.49 -5.42
N ASN A 414 -20.34 21.56 -4.70
CA ASN A 414 -19.77 21.85 -3.38
C ASN A 414 -18.69 22.94 -3.46
N GLU A 415 -17.75 22.84 -4.39
CA GLU A 415 -16.72 23.85 -4.61
C GLU A 415 -17.32 25.21 -5.01
N ALA A 416 -18.34 25.23 -5.86
CA ALA A 416 -19.02 26.46 -6.26
C ALA A 416 -19.75 27.13 -5.10
N CYS A 417 -20.44 26.34 -4.26
CA CYS A 417 -21.11 26.84 -3.05
C CYS A 417 -20.12 27.38 -2.02
N GLU A 418 -19.01 26.68 -1.77
CA GLU A 418 -17.95 27.13 -0.86
C GLU A 418 -17.30 28.43 -1.35
N ALA A 419 -17.17 28.60 -2.67
CA ALA A 419 -16.69 29.83 -3.30
C ALA A 419 -17.73 30.97 -3.37
N GLY A 420 -18.96 30.75 -2.88
CA GLY A 420 -20.03 31.76 -2.88
C GLY A 420 -20.56 32.14 -4.26
N LYS A 421 -20.45 31.23 -5.25
CA LYS A 421 -20.91 31.47 -6.62
C LYS A 421 -22.44 31.61 -6.70
N SER A 422 -22.92 32.47 -7.59
CA SER A 422 -24.34 32.64 -7.91
C SER A 422 -24.93 31.42 -8.64
N GLY A 423 -26.26 31.39 -8.81
CA GLY A 423 -26.95 30.26 -9.45
C GLY A 423 -26.51 30.01 -10.90
N GLU A 424 -26.27 31.06 -11.68
CA GLU A 424 -25.76 30.95 -13.06
C GLU A 424 -24.32 30.42 -13.07
N GLU A 425 -23.44 30.99 -12.23
CA GLU A 425 -22.04 30.56 -12.11
C GLU A 425 -21.89 29.11 -11.61
N LEU A 426 -22.84 28.65 -10.79
CA LEU A 426 -22.90 27.26 -10.32
C LEU A 426 -23.30 26.32 -11.46
N SER A 427 -24.35 26.65 -12.22
CA SER A 427 -24.78 25.86 -13.39
C SER A 427 -23.63 25.74 -14.39
N ASP A 428 -22.95 26.85 -14.66
CA ASP A 428 -21.77 26.94 -15.50
C ASP A 428 -20.61 26.06 -15.02
N ALA A 429 -20.33 26.05 -13.72
CA ALA A 429 -19.28 25.22 -13.12
C ALA A 429 -19.60 23.72 -13.25
N VAL A 430 -20.87 23.34 -13.06
CA VAL A 430 -21.33 21.95 -13.21
C VAL A 430 -21.16 21.48 -14.65
N VAL A 431 -21.64 22.27 -15.61
CA VAL A 431 -21.55 21.95 -17.03
C VAL A 431 -20.09 21.78 -17.46
N ARG A 432 -19.22 22.73 -17.11
CA ARG A 432 -17.78 22.66 -17.44
C ARG A 432 -17.09 21.45 -16.81
N ALA A 433 -17.47 21.06 -15.59
CA ALA A 433 -16.88 19.90 -14.94
C ALA A 433 -17.25 18.59 -15.65
N GLN A 434 -18.50 18.46 -16.10
CA GLN A 434 -18.98 17.25 -16.80
C GLN A 434 -18.46 17.14 -18.24
N ASP A 435 -18.21 18.27 -18.89
CA ASP A 435 -17.73 18.32 -20.27
C ASP A 435 -16.41 17.53 -20.45
N ARG A 436 -15.63 17.34 -19.38
CA ARG A 436 -14.33 16.66 -19.42
C ARG A 436 -14.36 15.18 -19.02
N LEU A 437 -15.51 14.50 -19.11
CA LEU A 437 -15.63 13.06 -18.85
C LEU A 437 -15.72 12.23 -20.14
N CYS A 438 -14.90 11.17 -20.23
CA CYS A 438 -14.94 10.20 -21.32
C CYS A 438 -14.79 8.76 -20.81
N VAL A 439 -15.68 7.88 -21.25
CA VAL A 439 -15.57 6.43 -21.06
C VAL A 439 -15.32 5.79 -22.42
N VAL A 440 -14.12 5.27 -22.63
CA VAL A 440 -13.71 4.55 -23.83
C VAL A 440 -13.82 3.05 -23.60
N PHE A 441 -14.34 2.33 -24.59
CA PHE A 441 -14.50 0.88 -24.56
C PHE A 441 -14.22 0.28 -25.94
N ARG A 442 -13.98 -1.03 -26.01
CA ARG A 442 -13.78 -1.74 -27.27
C ARG A 442 -14.82 -2.84 -27.44
N ARG A 443 -15.42 -2.96 -28.62
CA ARG A 443 -16.36 -4.02 -29.02
C ARG A 443 -16.15 -4.38 -30.48
N ASP A 444 -16.14 -5.67 -30.78
CA ASP A 444 -15.96 -6.18 -32.14
C ASP A 444 -14.74 -5.55 -32.84
N ASN A 445 -13.64 -5.39 -32.10
CA ASN A 445 -12.41 -4.71 -32.52
C ASN A 445 -12.56 -3.23 -32.93
N ARG A 446 -13.65 -2.56 -32.54
CA ARG A 446 -13.87 -1.13 -32.75
C ARG A 446 -13.95 -0.39 -31.42
N TYR A 447 -13.39 0.80 -31.40
CA TYR A 447 -13.49 1.69 -30.25
C TYR A 447 -14.85 2.40 -30.25
N GLY A 448 -15.43 2.50 -29.06
CA GLY A 448 -16.56 3.36 -28.76
C GLY A 448 -16.21 4.31 -27.63
N ALA A 449 -16.88 5.45 -27.59
CA ALA A 449 -16.73 6.42 -26.52
C ALA A 449 -18.10 6.90 -26.04
N ARG A 450 -18.22 7.09 -24.72
CA ARG A 450 -19.37 7.73 -24.08
C ARG A 450 -18.87 8.96 -23.35
N GLY A 451 -19.46 10.11 -23.68
CA GLY A 451 -19.22 11.38 -23.03
C GLY A 451 -20.37 12.35 -23.36
N PRO A 452 -20.20 13.65 -23.09
CA PRO A 452 -21.18 14.66 -23.42
C PRO A 452 -21.43 14.74 -24.93
N GLU A 453 -22.70 14.86 -25.33
CA GLU A 453 -23.11 14.88 -26.75
C GLU A 453 -22.97 16.27 -27.42
N GLY A 454 -22.63 17.31 -26.64
CA GLY A 454 -22.43 18.69 -27.11
C GLY A 454 -21.21 19.34 -26.46
N THR A 455 -20.75 20.45 -27.04
CA THR A 455 -19.73 21.33 -26.42
C THR A 455 -20.45 22.49 -25.77
N ASN A 456 -20.40 22.63 -24.45
CA ASN A 456 -20.97 23.79 -23.76
C ASN A 456 -19.90 24.88 -23.47
N LEU A 457 -18.68 24.73 -24.00
CA LEU A 457 -17.66 25.77 -23.97
C LEU A 457 -18.12 26.99 -24.78
N ILE A 458 -18.56 28.03 -24.08
CA ILE A 458 -18.49 29.40 -24.60
C ILE A 458 -17.03 29.86 -24.41
N ASP A 459 -16.14 29.41 -25.30
CA ASP A 459 -14.74 29.85 -25.33
C ASP A 459 -14.63 31.24 -25.99
N THR A 460 -15.23 32.28 -25.40
CA THR A 460 -14.81 33.69 -25.58
C THR A 460 -15.58 34.60 -24.60
N PRO A 461 -14.93 35.45 -23.79
CA PRO A 461 -15.63 36.61 -23.23
C PRO A 461 -16.15 37.44 -24.41
N ALA A 462 -17.41 37.88 -24.35
CA ALA A 462 -18.04 38.72 -25.38
C ALA A 462 -17.29 40.06 -25.52
N SER A 463 -16.24 40.07 -26.31
CA SER A 463 -15.74 41.26 -26.98
C SER A 463 -16.19 41.14 -28.43
N ALA A 464 -17.12 42.00 -28.81
CA ALA A 464 -17.87 42.04 -30.07
C ALA A 464 -19.01 41.02 -30.21
N SER A 465 -20.14 41.31 -29.56
CA SER A 465 -21.45 40.97 -30.14
C SER A 465 -21.63 41.81 -31.42
N PRO A 466 -21.99 41.24 -32.58
CA PRO A 466 -22.22 41.99 -33.82
C PRO A 466 -23.59 42.68 -33.86
N VAL A 467 -24.26 42.80 -32.72
CA VAL A 467 -25.57 43.46 -32.62
C VAL A 467 -25.44 44.66 -31.69
N ASP A 468 -24.94 45.75 -32.27
CA ASP A 468 -25.03 47.09 -31.69
C ASP A 468 -26.45 47.61 -31.94
N PHE A 469 -27.24 47.75 -30.87
CA PHE A 469 -28.57 48.37 -30.91
C PHE A 469 -28.52 49.87 -30.57
N SER A 470 -27.41 50.54 -30.88
CA SER A 470 -27.31 51.99 -30.72
C SER A 470 -27.09 52.72 -32.04
N GLU A 471 -28.09 52.67 -32.92
CA GLU A 471 -28.30 53.74 -33.91
C GLU A 471 -29.76 54.25 -33.87
N ASP A 472 -29.82 55.57 -33.72
CA ASP A 472 -30.82 56.51 -34.20
C ASP A 472 -32.27 56.46 -33.70
N ARG A 473 -32.58 57.44 -32.84
CA ARG A 473 -33.72 58.33 -33.08
C ARG A 473 -33.29 59.80 -32.93
N SER A 474 -33.30 60.45 -34.09
CA SER A 474 -33.40 61.88 -34.38
C SER A 474 -34.11 62.75 -33.35
#